data_AF-A0A367KQP5-F1
#
_entry.id   AF-A0A367KQP5-F1
#
_cell.length_a   1.000
_cell.length_b   1.000
_cell.length_c   1.000
_cell.angle_alpha   90.00
_cell.angle_beta   90.00
_cell.angle_gamma   90.00
#
_symmetry.space_group_name_H-M   'P 1'
#
loop_
_entity.id
_entity.type
_entity.pdbx_description
1 polymer ?
#
loop_
_entity_poly.entity_id
_entity_poly.type
_entity_poly.pdbx_seq_one_letter_code
_entity_poly.pdbx_strand_id
1 'polypeptide(L)'
;MPVLEEYPIVINQGNLPLIITAPHGGLQKPTTIPDRKQEGSLLLADMYTREIAQGIMKGISDHYHENKATPHIIINRIARRKVDVNRPLNEGTESKQGEVVWKEYHHRVQQAIESVKREYGFGIMIDIHGHTHSNEMVELGYLLETNDLTLNIPHLDQLILQKSSIGSLVKRYQDTKQPHQLLYLLGDMLTSYSENKITVVPSTYNPKPQNDMDYFSGGYTTQADTQIHSTE
;
A
#
# COMPACT_ATOMS: atom_id res chain seq x y z
N MET A 1 6.18 14.57 -26.94
CA MET A 1 5.85 13.19 -27.39
C MET A 1 4.40 12.93 -26.99
N PRO A 2 3.55 12.37 -27.85
CA PRO A 2 2.15 12.18 -27.51
C PRO A 2 2.06 11.17 -26.36
N VAL A 3 1.34 11.54 -25.31
CA VAL A 3 1.06 10.69 -24.15
C VAL A 3 0.14 9.57 -24.65
N LEU A 4 0.62 8.32 -24.64
CA LEU A 4 -0.22 7.17 -24.96
C LEU A 4 -1.29 7.05 -23.88
N GLU A 5 -2.54 7.32 -24.24
CA GLU A 5 -3.73 7.04 -23.44
C GLU A 5 -3.93 5.52 -23.16
N GLU A 6 -3.02 4.67 -23.66
CA GLU A 6 -3.15 3.22 -23.82
C GLU A 6 -2.35 2.34 -22.83
N TYR A 7 -1.51 2.89 -21.94
CA TYR A 7 -0.70 2.04 -21.04
C TYR A 7 -1.46 1.57 -19.79
N PRO A 8 -1.33 0.29 -19.39
CA PRO A 8 -2.07 -0.26 -18.25
C PRO A 8 -1.61 0.28 -16.90
N ILE A 9 -0.35 0.71 -16.77
CA ILE A 9 0.24 1.20 -15.51
C ILE A 9 0.66 2.67 -15.68
N VAL A 10 0.18 3.56 -14.79
CA VAL A 10 0.68 4.94 -14.67
C VAL A 10 1.89 4.94 -13.78
N ILE A 11 2.94 5.65 -14.21
CA ILE A 11 4.18 5.78 -13.46
C ILE A 11 4.54 7.27 -13.41
N ASN A 12 4.83 7.76 -12.21
CA ASN A 12 5.58 8.98 -12.01
C ASN A 12 6.84 8.63 -11.22
N GLN A 13 8.00 8.80 -11.83
CA GLN A 13 9.27 8.64 -11.13
C GLN A 13 9.55 9.92 -10.34
N GLY A 14 9.38 9.84 -9.03
CA GLY A 14 9.75 10.90 -8.11
C GLY A 14 11.21 10.84 -7.69
N ASN A 15 11.52 11.64 -6.69
CA ASN A 15 12.84 11.82 -6.08
C ASN A 15 12.74 11.99 -4.55
N LEU A 16 11.65 11.49 -3.95
CA LEU A 16 11.53 11.37 -2.51
C LEU A 16 11.68 9.89 -2.12
N PRO A 17 12.14 9.57 -0.91
CA PRO A 17 12.12 8.21 -0.37
C PRO A 17 10.70 7.75 0.02
N LEU A 18 9.72 8.01 -0.86
CA LEU A 18 8.31 7.72 -0.70
C LEU A 18 7.73 7.19 -2.01
N ILE A 19 7.13 6.01 -1.92
CA ILE A 19 6.47 5.31 -3.02
C ILE A 19 4.98 5.19 -2.66
N ILE A 20 4.10 5.59 -3.57
CA ILE A 20 2.65 5.47 -3.42
C ILE A 20 2.14 4.52 -4.49
N THR A 21 1.45 3.47 -4.08
CA THR A 21 0.83 2.50 -4.99
C THR A 21 -0.69 2.53 -4.89
N ALA A 22 -1.37 2.35 -6.02
CA ALA A 22 -2.82 2.15 -6.07
C ALA A 22 -3.14 1.01 -7.06
N PRO A 23 -3.22 -0.24 -6.57
CA PRO A 23 -3.37 -1.42 -7.41
C PRO A 23 -4.79 -1.60 -7.97
N HIS A 24 -5.82 -1.06 -7.30
CA HIS A 24 -7.23 -1.39 -7.58
C HIS A 24 -8.11 -0.20 -7.99
N GLY A 25 -7.54 0.99 -8.21
CA GLY A 25 -8.26 2.19 -8.68
C GLY A 25 -8.54 2.22 -10.19
N GLY A 26 -8.17 1.18 -10.92
CA GLY A 26 -8.32 1.07 -12.37
C GLY A 26 -9.75 0.75 -12.81
N LEU A 27 -10.20 1.36 -13.92
CA LEU A 27 -11.52 1.11 -14.52
C LEU A 27 -11.46 0.54 -15.93
N GLN A 28 -10.27 0.43 -16.53
CA GLN A 28 -10.12 -0.06 -17.90
C GLN A 28 -10.43 -1.55 -17.98
N LYS A 29 -11.27 -1.92 -18.95
CA LYS A 29 -11.69 -3.30 -19.22
C LYS A 29 -11.35 -3.66 -20.67
N PRO A 30 -10.06 -3.79 -21.03
CA PRO A 30 -9.69 -4.15 -22.39
C PRO A 30 -10.29 -5.50 -22.79
N THR A 31 -10.77 -5.61 -24.03
CA THR A 31 -11.36 -6.85 -24.56
C THR A 31 -10.34 -7.97 -24.72
N THR A 32 -9.06 -7.62 -24.82
CA THR A 32 -7.92 -8.55 -24.92
C THR A 32 -7.57 -9.27 -23.62
N ILE A 33 -8.10 -8.80 -22.48
CA ILE A 33 -7.96 -9.47 -21.18
C ILE A 33 -9.35 -9.99 -20.79
N PRO A 34 -9.57 -11.31 -20.68
CA PRO A 34 -10.84 -11.84 -20.20
C PRO A 34 -11.08 -11.43 -18.75
N ASP A 35 -12.35 -11.38 -18.35
CA ASP A 35 -12.68 -11.32 -16.93
C ASP A 35 -12.19 -12.62 -16.27
N ARG A 36 -11.60 -12.49 -15.09
CA ARG A 36 -11.28 -13.64 -14.24
C ARG A 36 -12.57 -14.34 -13.79
N LYS A 37 -12.50 -15.62 -13.48
CA LYS A 37 -13.64 -16.48 -13.10
C LYS A 37 -13.48 -17.16 -11.75
N GLN A 38 -12.26 -17.30 -11.23
CA GLN A 38 -12.00 -17.85 -9.89
C GLN A 38 -12.60 -16.95 -8.79
N GLU A 39 -12.79 -17.50 -7.58
CA GLU A 39 -13.33 -16.75 -6.44
C GLU A 39 -12.56 -15.45 -6.19
N GLY A 40 -13.28 -14.37 -5.85
CA GLY A 40 -12.74 -13.01 -5.77
C GLY A 40 -12.71 -12.22 -7.09
N SER A 41 -13.07 -12.82 -8.23
CA SER A 41 -13.16 -12.13 -9.54
C SER A 41 -14.32 -11.13 -9.69
N LEU A 42 -15.30 -11.19 -8.79
CA LEU A 42 -16.45 -10.28 -8.72
C LEU A 42 -16.22 -9.06 -7.83
N LEU A 43 -15.00 -8.90 -7.29
CA LEU A 43 -14.68 -7.77 -6.42
C LEU A 43 -14.77 -6.45 -7.21
N LEU A 44 -15.47 -5.50 -6.61
CA LEU A 44 -15.59 -4.15 -7.14
C LEU A 44 -14.22 -3.47 -7.13
N ALA A 45 -14.05 -2.47 -7.99
CA ALA A 45 -12.88 -1.61 -7.91
C ALA A 45 -12.87 -0.86 -6.59
N ASP A 46 -11.68 -0.59 -6.07
CA ASP A 46 -11.51 0.23 -4.89
C ASP A 46 -11.77 1.68 -5.30
N MET A 47 -13.00 2.13 -5.09
CA MET A 47 -13.46 3.42 -5.57
C MET A 47 -12.55 4.55 -5.07
N TYR A 48 -12.21 5.47 -5.97
CA TYR A 48 -11.41 6.67 -5.70
C TYR A 48 -9.97 6.46 -5.23
N THR A 49 -9.45 5.22 -5.12
CA THR A 49 -8.06 4.99 -4.64
C THR A 49 -7.01 5.60 -5.55
N ARG A 50 -7.25 5.63 -6.87
CA ARG A 50 -6.40 6.34 -7.83
C ARG A 50 -6.37 7.84 -7.54
N GLU A 51 -7.54 8.44 -7.37
CA GLU A 51 -7.71 9.86 -7.12
C GLU A 51 -7.10 10.25 -5.76
N ILE A 52 -7.27 9.43 -4.73
CA ILE A 52 -6.63 9.60 -3.43
C ILE A 52 -5.11 9.54 -3.55
N ALA A 53 -4.55 8.52 -4.22
CA ALA A 53 -3.11 8.40 -4.41
C ALA A 53 -2.52 9.62 -5.15
N GLN A 54 -3.20 10.10 -6.20
CA GLN A 54 -2.83 11.31 -6.93
C GLN A 54 -2.96 12.57 -6.07
N GLY A 55 -3.99 12.66 -5.23
CA GLY A 55 -4.20 13.75 -4.28
C GLY A 55 -3.10 13.83 -3.23
N ILE A 56 -2.71 12.68 -2.64
CA ILE A 56 -1.59 12.58 -1.69
C ILE A 56 -0.29 13.02 -2.38
N MET A 57 -0.01 12.47 -3.57
CA MET A 57 1.18 12.85 -4.34
C MET A 57 1.21 14.37 -4.59
N LYS A 58 0.08 14.95 -5.01
CA LYS A 58 -0.03 16.39 -5.26
C LYS A 58 0.22 17.19 -3.98
N GLY A 59 -0.43 16.85 -2.87
CA GLY A 59 -0.27 17.56 -1.60
C GLY A 59 1.17 17.55 -1.09
N ILE A 60 1.86 16.42 -1.21
CA ILE A 60 3.28 16.30 -0.85
C ILE A 60 4.16 17.12 -1.81
N SER A 61 3.89 17.04 -3.12
CA SER A 61 4.67 17.78 -4.12
C SER A 61 4.51 19.30 -3.96
N ASP A 62 3.30 19.76 -3.64
CA ASP A 62 3.03 21.17 -3.35
C ASP A 62 3.78 21.63 -2.09
N HIS A 63 3.83 20.78 -1.05
CA HIS A 63 4.58 21.07 0.18
C HIS A 63 6.08 21.25 -0.08
N TYR A 64 6.67 20.42 -0.95
CA TYR A 64 8.09 20.46 -1.31
C TYR A 64 8.39 21.17 -2.65
N HIS A 65 7.52 22.09 -3.08
CA HIS A 65 7.59 22.71 -4.41
C HIS A 65 8.93 23.43 -4.69
N GLU A 66 9.55 24.07 -3.69
CA GLU A 66 10.84 24.77 -3.84
C GLU A 66 11.97 23.81 -4.24
N ASN A 67 11.94 22.58 -3.72
CA ASN A 67 12.91 21.53 -4.02
C ASN A 67 12.55 20.71 -5.27
N LYS A 68 11.39 20.96 -5.88
CA LYS A 68 10.83 20.15 -6.97
C LYS A 68 10.80 18.67 -6.58
N ALA A 69 10.48 18.38 -5.31
CA ALA A 69 10.51 17.02 -4.80
C ALA A 69 9.12 16.37 -4.90
N THR A 70 9.05 15.15 -5.42
CA THR A 70 7.80 14.42 -5.63
C THR A 70 7.93 12.95 -5.21
N PRO A 71 6.85 12.33 -4.70
CA PRO A 71 6.82 10.88 -4.48
C PRO A 71 6.87 10.11 -5.79
N HIS A 72 7.35 8.86 -5.73
CA HIS A 72 7.08 7.89 -6.80
C HIS A 72 5.61 7.47 -6.74
N ILE A 73 4.93 7.38 -7.89
CA ILE A 73 3.56 6.85 -7.97
C ILE A 73 3.48 5.71 -8.97
N ILE A 74 2.83 4.60 -8.59
CA ILE A 74 2.54 3.46 -9.46
C ILE A 74 1.05 3.14 -9.33
N ILE A 75 0.28 3.32 -10.41
CA ILE A 75 -1.17 3.08 -10.41
C ILE A 75 -1.50 2.08 -11.50
N ASN A 76 -2.23 1.02 -11.15
CA ASN A 76 -2.81 0.12 -12.13
C ASN A 76 -4.15 0.70 -12.64
N ARG A 77 -4.28 0.88 -13.96
CA ARG A 77 -5.49 1.38 -14.63
C ARG A 77 -6.44 0.26 -15.05
N ILE A 78 -5.97 -0.99 -15.07
CA ILE A 78 -6.77 -2.16 -15.42
C ILE A 78 -7.68 -2.52 -14.25
N ALA A 79 -8.95 -2.74 -14.53
CA ALA A 79 -9.92 -3.11 -13.51
C ALA A 79 -9.52 -4.42 -12.82
N ARG A 80 -9.65 -4.46 -11.49
CA ARG A 80 -9.33 -5.63 -10.64
C ARG A 80 -9.91 -6.95 -11.16
N ARG A 81 -11.12 -6.90 -11.72
CA ARG A 81 -11.79 -8.07 -12.32
C ARG A 81 -11.05 -8.70 -13.51
N LYS A 82 -10.23 -7.91 -14.20
CA LYS A 82 -9.38 -8.34 -15.32
C LYS A 82 -8.05 -8.87 -14.81
N VAL A 83 -7.44 -8.15 -13.88
CA VAL A 83 -6.13 -8.44 -13.29
C VAL A 83 -6.15 -7.92 -11.84
N ASP A 84 -5.94 -8.81 -10.88
CA ASP A 84 -5.73 -8.41 -9.48
C ASP A 84 -4.22 -8.42 -9.21
N VAL A 85 -3.60 -7.25 -9.27
CA VAL A 85 -2.16 -7.08 -9.02
C VAL A 85 -1.80 -7.06 -7.53
N ASN A 86 -2.78 -7.29 -6.64
CA ASN A 86 -2.56 -7.44 -5.21
C ASN A 86 -2.82 -8.89 -4.72
N ARG A 87 -2.72 -9.84 -5.64
CA ARG A 87 -2.74 -11.30 -5.43
C ARG A 87 -1.49 -11.93 -6.08
N PRO A 88 -1.04 -13.11 -5.61
CA PRO A 88 -0.01 -13.90 -6.31
C PRO A 88 -0.36 -14.11 -7.78
N LEU A 89 0.63 -14.16 -8.69
CA LEU A 89 0.40 -14.19 -10.15
C LEU A 89 -0.67 -15.22 -10.61
N ASN A 90 -0.63 -16.44 -10.06
CA ASN A 90 -1.54 -17.55 -10.38
C ASN A 90 -2.97 -17.32 -9.87
N GLU A 91 -3.12 -16.56 -8.78
CA GLU A 91 -4.40 -16.13 -8.24
C GLU A 91 -4.83 -14.77 -8.78
N GLY A 92 -3.89 -13.98 -9.31
CA GLY A 92 -4.01 -12.61 -9.80
C GLY A 92 -4.48 -12.51 -11.25
N THR A 93 -4.27 -13.58 -12.01
CA THR A 93 -4.42 -13.60 -13.47
C THR A 93 -4.96 -14.93 -13.98
N GLU A 94 -5.71 -14.90 -15.08
CA GLU A 94 -6.23 -16.11 -15.76
C GLU A 94 -5.93 -16.11 -17.27
N SER A 95 -5.06 -15.20 -17.73
CA SER A 95 -4.69 -15.07 -19.15
C SER A 95 -3.27 -14.55 -19.29
N LYS A 96 -2.63 -14.85 -20.44
CA LYS A 96 -1.27 -14.38 -20.72
C LYS A 96 -1.17 -12.85 -20.76
N GLN A 97 -2.20 -12.18 -21.27
CA GLN A 97 -2.27 -10.72 -21.29
C GLN A 97 -2.40 -10.16 -19.87
N GLY A 98 -3.17 -10.82 -18.99
CA GLY A 98 -3.23 -10.48 -17.58
C GLY A 98 -1.89 -10.66 -16.87
N GLU A 99 -1.17 -11.75 -17.15
CA GLU A 99 0.19 -11.97 -16.62
C GLU A 99 1.16 -10.85 -17.02
N VAL A 100 1.07 -10.34 -18.25
CA VAL A 100 1.91 -9.22 -18.71
C VAL A 100 1.64 -7.97 -17.89
N VAL A 101 0.37 -7.60 -17.67
CA VAL A 101 0.01 -6.44 -16.85
C VAL A 101 0.47 -6.60 -15.40
N TRP A 102 0.26 -7.79 -14.83
CA TRP A 102 0.69 -8.11 -13.47
C TRP A 102 2.20 -7.96 -13.32
N LYS A 103 2.98 -8.55 -14.24
CA LYS A 103 4.44 -8.49 -14.21
C LYS A 103 4.94 -7.07 -14.40
N GLU A 104 4.31 -6.31 -15.29
CA GLU A 104 4.65 -4.90 -15.49
C GLU A 104 4.42 -4.11 -14.21
N TYR A 105 3.27 -4.25 -13.54
CA TYR A 105 2.99 -3.56 -12.27
C TYR A 105 4.09 -3.83 -11.24
N HIS A 106 4.36 -5.10 -10.92
CA HIS A 106 5.36 -5.44 -9.92
C HIS A 106 6.77 -5.05 -10.35
N HIS A 107 7.11 -5.13 -11.64
CA HIS A 107 8.39 -4.64 -12.14
C HIS A 107 8.57 -3.14 -11.86
N ARG A 108 7.52 -2.32 -12.03
CA ARG A 108 7.58 -0.89 -11.72
C ARG A 108 7.68 -0.60 -10.23
N VAL A 109 6.97 -1.36 -9.41
CA VAL A 109 7.10 -1.26 -7.94
C VAL A 109 8.53 -1.58 -7.52
N GLN A 110 9.11 -2.68 -8.01
CA GLN A 110 10.49 -3.07 -7.71
C GLN A 110 11.50 -2.02 -8.19
N GLN A 111 11.36 -1.49 -9.41
CA GLN A 111 12.22 -0.41 -9.90
C GLN A 111 12.21 0.82 -8.99
N ALA A 112 11.04 1.21 -8.48
CA ALA A 112 10.92 2.34 -7.55
C ALA A 112 11.59 2.03 -6.20
N ILE A 113 11.35 0.83 -5.65
CA ILE A 113 11.97 0.39 -4.38
C ILE A 113 13.50 0.34 -4.50
N GLU A 114 14.03 -0.26 -5.56
CA GLU A 114 15.47 -0.31 -5.82
C GLU A 114 16.07 1.09 -5.99
N SER A 115 15.36 2.01 -6.66
CA SER A 115 15.80 3.38 -6.81
C SER A 115 15.89 4.10 -5.47
N VAL A 116 14.83 4.03 -4.66
CA VAL A 116 14.79 4.63 -3.32
C VAL A 116 15.86 4.04 -2.41
N LYS A 117 16.06 2.72 -2.43
CA LYS A 117 17.11 2.05 -1.66
C LYS A 117 18.50 2.49 -2.08
N ARG A 118 18.77 2.58 -3.38
CA ARG A 118 20.08 2.98 -3.91
C ARG A 118 20.42 4.44 -3.55
N GLU A 119 19.45 5.32 -3.57
CA GLU A 119 19.67 6.76 -3.36
C GLU A 119 19.64 7.16 -1.89
N TYR A 120 18.75 6.57 -1.08
CA TYR A 120 18.51 7.00 0.30
C TYR A 120 18.85 5.93 1.36
N GLY A 121 19.10 4.68 0.95
CA GLY A 121 19.26 3.54 1.85
C GLY A 121 17.95 3.04 2.49
N PHE A 122 16.91 3.88 2.49
CA PHE A 122 15.59 3.55 3.02
C PHE A 122 14.49 4.39 2.40
N GLY A 123 13.24 3.95 2.56
CA GLY A 123 12.07 4.74 2.23
C GLY A 123 10.79 4.13 2.77
N ILE A 124 9.67 4.77 2.44
CA ILE A 124 8.33 4.36 2.84
C ILE A 124 7.55 4.00 1.58
N MET A 125 6.81 2.89 1.62
CA MET A 125 5.80 2.57 0.62
C MET A 125 4.42 2.65 1.26
N ILE A 126 3.50 3.36 0.61
CA ILE A 126 2.09 3.47 1.02
C ILE A 126 1.23 2.85 -0.08
N ASP A 127 0.58 1.74 0.24
CA ASP A 127 -0.30 1.01 -0.67
C ASP A 127 -1.76 1.35 -0.39
N ILE A 128 -2.39 2.07 -1.32
CA ILE A 128 -3.74 2.65 -1.14
C ILE A 128 -4.81 1.67 -1.61
N HIS A 129 -5.68 1.29 -0.67
CA HIS A 129 -6.84 0.43 -0.89
C HIS A 129 -8.11 1.09 -0.39
N GLY A 130 -9.24 0.65 -0.93
CA GLY A 130 -10.57 0.99 -0.46
C GLY A 130 -11.23 -0.22 0.19
N HIS A 131 -12.05 0.00 1.21
CA HIS A 131 -12.86 -1.05 1.82
C HIS A 131 -14.32 -0.59 1.94
N THR A 132 -15.22 -1.56 2.08
CA THR A 132 -16.66 -1.32 2.30
C THR A 132 -17.07 -1.59 3.73
N HIS A 133 -16.12 -1.61 4.66
CA HIS A 133 -16.40 -1.82 6.09
C HIS A 133 -17.26 -0.69 6.62
N SER A 134 -18.20 -1.01 7.51
CA SER A 134 -19.15 -0.05 8.08
C SER A 134 -18.56 0.86 9.16
N ASN A 135 -17.28 0.69 9.47
CA ASN A 135 -16.63 1.34 10.60
C ASN A 135 -16.22 2.81 10.33
N GLU A 136 -16.30 3.29 9.08
CA GLU A 136 -15.93 4.66 8.66
C GLU A 136 -14.51 5.09 9.11
N MET A 137 -13.61 4.12 9.34
CA MET A 137 -12.25 4.37 9.81
C MET A 137 -11.24 4.27 8.67
N VAL A 138 -10.10 4.93 8.83
CA VAL A 138 -8.89 4.59 8.07
C VAL A 138 -8.20 3.41 8.75
N GLU A 139 -7.92 2.37 7.97
CA GLU A 139 -7.22 1.18 8.42
C GLU A 139 -5.77 1.19 7.90
N LEU A 140 -4.80 1.09 8.81
CA LEU A 140 -3.37 1.05 8.49
C LEU A 140 -2.84 -0.37 8.60
N GLY A 141 -2.86 -1.10 7.47
CA GLY A 141 -2.38 -2.48 7.38
C GLY A 141 -0.85 -2.62 7.45
N TYR A 142 -0.34 -3.23 8.52
CA TYR A 142 1.09 -3.46 8.75
C TYR A 142 1.53 -4.93 8.66
N LEU A 143 0.78 -5.78 7.97
CA LEU A 143 0.92 -7.25 7.94
C LEU A 143 0.70 -7.92 9.30
N LEU A 144 -0.01 -7.25 10.20
CA LEU A 144 -0.49 -7.78 11.48
C LEU A 144 -1.98 -8.01 11.38
N GLU A 145 -2.47 -9.18 11.76
CA GLU A 145 -3.89 -9.51 11.75
C GLU A 145 -4.60 -8.94 12.98
N THR A 146 -5.94 -8.94 12.99
CA THR A 146 -6.72 -8.45 14.13
C THR A 146 -6.30 -9.10 15.44
N ASN A 147 -6.11 -10.43 15.44
CA ASN A 147 -5.68 -11.17 16.61
C ASN A 147 -4.29 -10.73 17.11
N ASP A 148 -3.36 -10.41 16.20
CA ASP A 148 -2.03 -9.90 16.55
C ASP A 148 -2.15 -8.57 17.31
N LEU A 149 -3.02 -7.66 16.83
CA LEU A 149 -3.25 -6.34 17.43
C LEU A 149 -3.96 -6.39 18.79
N THR A 150 -4.55 -7.53 19.15
CA THR A 150 -5.22 -7.72 20.45
C THR A 150 -4.30 -8.24 21.56
N LEU A 151 -3.06 -8.61 21.22
CA LEU A 151 -2.08 -9.11 22.18
C LEU A 151 -1.65 -8.02 23.17
N ASN A 152 -1.11 -8.45 24.30
CA ASN A 152 -0.45 -7.53 25.23
C ASN A 152 0.80 -6.91 24.61
N ILE A 153 1.23 -5.75 25.13
CA ILE A 153 2.33 -4.96 24.56
C ILE A 153 3.63 -5.77 24.38
N PRO A 154 4.12 -6.55 25.36
CA PRO A 154 5.35 -7.34 25.15
C PRO A 154 5.26 -8.33 23.99
N HIS A 155 4.13 -9.04 23.83
CA HIS A 155 3.95 -9.98 22.73
C HIS A 155 3.71 -9.27 21.38
N LEU A 156 2.96 -8.16 21.39
CA LEU A 156 2.77 -7.33 20.21
C LEU A 156 4.10 -6.76 19.69
N ASP A 157 4.93 -6.24 20.58
CA ASP A 157 6.26 -5.69 20.24
C ASP A 157 7.17 -6.74 19.58
N GLN A 158 7.13 -7.97 20.09
CA GLN A 158 7.85 -9.09 19.49
C GLN A 158 7.30 -9.43 18.09
N LEU A 159 5.99 -9.48 17.89
CA LEU A 159 5.39 -9.75 16.58
C LEU A 159 5.66 -8.64 15.56
N ILE A 160 5.64 -7.37 15.98
CA ILE A 160 5.97 -6.24 15.10
C ILE A 160 7.37 -6.43 14.50
N LEU A 161 8.35 -6.82 15.31
CA LEU A 161 9.72 -7.06 14.84
C LEU A 161 9.85 -8.27 13.89
N GLN A 162 8.99 -9.27 14.04
CA GLN A 162 9.07 -10.54 13.30
C GLN A 162 8.28 -10.55 12.00
N LYS A 163 7.07 -9.96 12.00
CA LYS A 163 6.06 -10.13 10.95
C LYS A 163 5.71 -8.83 10.21
N SER A 164 5.81 -7.68 10.89
CA SER A 164 5.22 -6.45 10.34
C SER A 164 6.01 -5.82 9.19
N SER A 165 5.32 -5.10 8.30
CA SER A 165 5.94 -4.31 7.23
C SER A 165 6.75 -3.12 7.74
N ILE A 166 6.62 -2.74 9.02
CA ILE A 166 7.40 -1.66 9.66
C ILE A 166 8.61 -2.17 10.45
N GLY A 167 8.93 -3.47 10.41
CA GLY A 167 10.04 -4.04 11.18
C GLY A 167 11.39 -3.36 10.92
N SER A 168 11.64 -2.89 9.70
CA SER A 168 12.87 -2.14 9.36
C SER A 168 12.91 -0.74 10.00
N LEU A 169 11.75 -0.06 10.09
CA LEU A 169 11.61 1.21 10.80
C LEU A 169 11.85 1.00 12.31
N VAL A 170 11.26 -0.04 12.88
CA VAL A 170 11.44 -0.38 14.31
C VAL A 170 12.91 -0.63 14.63
N LYS A 171 13.61 -1.45 13.82
CA LYS A 171 15.04 -1.70 14.00
C LYS A 171 15.88 -0.43 13.95
N ARG A 172 15.53 0.55 13.09
CA ARG A 172 16.24 1.83 13.00
C ARG A 172 16.09 2.70 14.25
N TYR A 173 14.96 2.61 14.93
CA TYR A 173 14.62 3.47 16.07
C TYR A 173 14.58 2.72 17.41
N GLN A 174 15.07 1.48 17.46
CA GLN A 174 14.98 0.59 18.62
C GLN A 174 15.53 1.18 19.92
N ASP A 175 16.53 2.08 19.84
CA ASP A 175 17.15 2.71 21.01
C ASP A 175 16.31 3.87 21.58
N THR A 176 15.29 4.33 20.85
CA THR A 176 14.53 5.55 21.17
C THR A 176 13.02 5.35 21.25
N LYS A 177 12.51 4.27 20.64
CA LYS A 177 11.07 3.99 20.53
C LYS A 177 10.82 2.50 20.70
N GLN A 178 9.77 2.18 21.44
CA GLN A 178 9.23 0.83 21.48
C GLN A 178 8.46 0.52 20.18
N PRO A 179 8.43 -0.74 19.72
CA PRO A 179 7.78 -1.10 18.46
C PRO A 179 6.32 -0.63 18.32
N HIS A 180 5.48 -0.83 19.35
CA HIS A 180 4.09 -0.38 19.35
C HIS A 180 3.95 1.14 19.23
N GLN A 181 4.91 1.94 19.73
CA GLN A 181 4.87 3.39 19.58
C GLN A 181 5.03 3.80 18.10
N LEU A 182 5.81 3.05 17.33
CA LEU A 182 5.97 3.27 15.89
C LEU A 182 4.78 2.73 15.10
N LEU A 183 4.16 1.63 15.56
CA LEU A 183 2.91 1.11 15.00
C LEU A 183 1.79 2.17 15.04
N TYR A 184 1.64 2.87 16.16
CA TYR A 184 0.58 3.86 16.36
C TYR A 184 0.88 5.24 15.77
N LEU A 185 2.15 5.54 15.48
CA LEU A 185 2.61 6.89 15.14
C LEU A 185 1.83 7.52 13.98
N LEU A 186 1.68 6.81 12.85
CA LEU A 186 0.97 7.35 11.69
C LEU A 186 -0.53 7.52 11.98
N GLY A 187 -1.13 6.59 12.73
CA GLY A 187 -2.53 6.70 13.13
C GLY A 187 -2.79 7.90 14.04
N ASP A 188 -1.90 8.15 14.99
CA ASP A 188 -1.98 9.31 15.90
C ASP A 188 -1.81 10.63 15.13
N MET A 189 -0.89 10.67 14.17
CA MET A 189 -0.69 11.82 13.28
C MET A 189 -1.95 12.07 12.43
N LEU A 190 -2.47 11.07 11.73
CA LEU A 190 -3.67 11.26 10.90
C LEU A 190 -4.89 11.69 11.73
N THR A 191 -5.06 11.11 12.93
CA THR A 191 -6.14 11.50 13.86
C THR A 191 -5.98 12.97 14.29
N SER A 192 -4.78 13.38 14.68
CA SER A 192 -4.52 14.73 15.22
C SER A 192 -4.55 15.85 14.19
N TYR A 193 -4.13 15.58 12.94
CA TYR A 193 -4.10 16.59 11.86
C TYR A 193 -5.41 16.70 11.09
N SER A 194 -6.37 15.80 11.32
CA SER A 194 -7.65 15.84 10.62
C SER A 194 -8.62 16.83 11.27
N GLU A 195 -8.96 17.91 10.57
CA GLU A 195 -10.05 18.83 10.99
C GLU A 195 -11.39 18.07 11.14
N ASN A 196 -11.55 17.00 10.36
CA ASN A 196 -12.73 16.14 10.35
C ASN A 196 -12.71 15.01 11.39
N LYS A 197 -11.70 14.95 12.28
CA LYS A 197 -11.56 13.89 13.31
C LYS A 197 -11.68 12.47 12.74
N ILE A 198 -10.90 12.19 11.71
CA ILE A 198 -10.81 10.87 11.09
C ILE A 198 -10.35 9.88 12.15
N THR A 199 -11.12 8.80 12.34
CA THR A 199 -10.73 7.70 13.22
C THR A 199 -9.78 6.78 12.48
N VAL A 200 -8.67 6.41 13.12
CA VAL A 200 -7.63 5.59 12.49
C VAL A 200 -7.27 4.40 13.37
N VAL A 201 -7.13 3.23 12.76
CA VAL A 201 -6.72 1.98 13.42
C VAL A 201 -5.55 1.33 12.67
N PRO A 202 -4.48 0.89 13.36
CA PRO A 202 -4.19 1.14 14.77
C PRO A 202 -3.70 2.57 15.06
N SER A 203 -4.06 3.09 16.23
CA SER A 203 -3.56 4.34 16.84
C SER A 203 -3.60 4.22 18.37
N THR A 204 -3.01 5.16 19.11
CA THR A 204 -3.09 5.19 20.58
C THR A 204 -4.53 5.31 21.07
N TYR A 205 -5.38 6.00 20.31
CA TYR A 205 -6.81 6.17 20.64
C TYR A 205 -7.67 4.99 20.20
N ASN A 206 -7.23 4.25 19.18
CA ASN A 206 -7.93 3.08 18.66
C ASN A 206 -6.91 1.98 18.29
N PRO A 207 -6.39 1.24 19.27
CA PRO A 207 -5.20 0.39 19.09
C PRO A 207 -5.46 -0.90 18.32
N LYS A 208 -6.72 -1.30 18.17
CA LYS A 208 -7.11 -2.55 17.51
C LYS A 208 -8.47 -2.41 16.81
N PRO A 209 -8.73 -3.19 15.75
CA PRO A 209 -10.05 -3.25 15.13
C PRO A 209 -11.12 -3.69 16.14
N GLN A 210 -12.32 -3.11 16.05
CA GLN A 210 -13.41 -3.41 16.99
C GLN A 210 -14.22 -4.67 16.60
N ASN A 211 -14.10 -5.13 15.36
CA ASN A 211 -14.76 -6.33 14.84
C ASN A 211 -13.74 -7.20 14.09
N ASP A 212 -13.66 -8.47 14.45
CA ASP A 212 -12.56 -9.37 14.10
C ASP A 212 -12.46 -9.73 12.60
N MET A 213 -13.49 -9.45 11.80
CA MET A 213 -13.60 -9.98 10.42
C MET A 213 -13.27 -9.00 9.30
N ASP A 214 -13.23 -7.70 9.57
CA ASP A 214 -13.23 -6.67 8.54
C ASP A 214 -12.03 -5.71 8.70
N TYR A 215 -10.82 -6.24 8.90
CA TYR A 215 -9.61 -5.40 8.93
C TYR A 215 -8.64 -5.82 7.83
N PHE A 216 -8.25 -4.87 6.99
CA PHE A 216 -7.27 -5.13 5.94
C PHE A 216 -5.84 -4.98 6.46
N SER A 217 -5.22 -6.10 6.83
CA SER A 217 -3.85 -6.13 7.36
C SER A 217 -2.76 -5.83 6.31
N GLY A 218 -3.08 -5.91 5.02
CA GLY A 218 -2.16 -5.67 3.91
C GLY A 218 -2.21 -6.79 2.86
N GLY A 219 -1.84 -6.47 1.62
CA GLY A 219 -1.94 -7.38 0.48
C GLY A 219 -0.61 -7.88 -0.06
N TYR A 220 -0.68 -8.56 -1.21
CA TYR A 220 0.48 -9.13 -1.88
C TYR A 220 1.56 -8.09 -2.21
N THR A 221 1.17 -6.88 -2.63
CA THR A 221 2.12 -5.77 -2.92
C THR A 221 2.96 -5.48 -1.67
N THR A 222 2.33 -5.28 -0.51
CA THR A 222 3.04 -5.05 0.75
C THR A 222 3.91 -6.25 1.14
N GLN A 223 3.39 -7.48 1.03
CA GLN A 223 4.11 -8.69 1.45
C GLN A 223 5.31 -9.00 0.55
N ALA A 224 5.09 -9.10 -0.76
CA ALA A 224 6.09 -9.55 -1.71
C ALA A 224 7.08 -8.44 -2.08
N ASP A 225 6.62 -7.19 -2.23
CA ASP A 225 7.48 -6.15 -2.77
C ASP A 225 8.33 -5.45 -1.72
N THR A 226 7.88 -5.38 -0.46
CA THR A 226 8.66 -4.76 0.63
C THR A 226 9.57 -5.74 1.36
N GLN A 227 9.25 -7.03 1.34
CA GLN A 227 10.12 -8.10 1.84
C GLN A 227 11.15 -8.47 0.78
N ILE A 228 12.08 -7.55 0.51
CA ILE A 228 13.29 -7.94 -0.20
C ILE A 228 14.09 -8.79 0.77
N HIS A 229 14.10 -10.10 0.55
CA HIS A 229 15.10 -10.99 1.10
C HIS A 229 16.47 -10.33 0.87
N SER A 230 17.14 -9.95 1.96
CA SER A 230 18.58 -9.78 1.92
C SER A 230 19.14 -11.15 1.55
N THR A 231 19.38 -11.36 0.26
CA THR A 231 20.34 -12.38 -0.16
C THR A 231 21.68 -11.89 0.38
N GLU A 232 22.18 -12.64 1.36
CA GLU A 232 23.54 -12.55 1.88
C GLU A 232 24.59 -12.52 0.76
#